data_AF-A0A524KRW8-F1
#
_entry.id   AF-A0A524KRW8-F1
#
_cell.length_a   1.000
_cell.length_b   1.000
_cell.length_c   1.000
_cell.angle_alpha   90.00
_cell.angle_beta   90.00
_cell.angle_gamma   90.00
#
_symmetry.space_group_name_H-M   'P 1'
#
loop_
_entity.id
_entity.type
_entity.pdbx_description
1 polymer ?
#
loop_
_entity_poly.entity_id
_entity_poly.type
_entity_poly.pdbx_seq_one_letter_code
_entity_poly.pdbx_strand_id
1 'polypeptide(L)'
;MSLKEAKDLLATLVGFDTTSAKPNLDLIAFVQDYLAGHGIASTLVTSADGDKASLYATIGEGAGGIGLSGHSDCVPVTGQAWTSDPFTLTLRDGRLYGRGTCDMKGFIACVLASVPLFKTGALKEPIHIIISYDEEVGCAGVRPLIARLGADLPRPRAVIIGEPTSMQV
;
A
#
# COMPACT_ATOMS: atom_id res chain seq x y z
N MET A 1 -11.75 13.10 2.45
CA MET A 1 -11.71 11.62 2.45
C MET A 1 -13.03 11.12 2.99
N SER A 2 -13.78 10.33 2.23
CA SER A 2 -14.97 9.65 2.74
C SER A 2 -14.57 8.32 3.40
N LEU A 3 -15.12 8.02 4.58
CA LEU A 3 -14.98 6.69 5.19
C LEU A 3 -15.50 5.57 4.28
N LYS A 4 -16.48 5.90 3.42
CA LYS A 4 -16.99 4.95 2.42
C LYS A 4 -15.93 4.59 1.38
N GLU A 5 -15.22 5.58 0.84
CA GLU A 5 -14.17 5.36 -0.17
C GLU A 5 -13.04 4.48 0.38
N ALA A 6 -12.59 4.74 1.61
CA ALA A 6 -11.56 3.93 2.26
C ALA A 6 -12.02 2.46 2.44
N LYS A 7 -13.29 2.23 2.79
CA LYS A 7 -13.85 0.87 2.91
C LYS A 7 -13.98 0.17 1.56
N ASP A 8 -14.41 0.89 0.53
CA ASP A 8 -14.54 0.35 -0.83
C ASP A 8 -13.15 -0.05 -1.38
N LEU A 9 -12.15 0.83 -1.22
CA LEU A 9 -10.76 0.53 -1.57
C LEU A 9 -10.21 -0.65 -0.77
N LEU A 10 -10.47 -0.70 0.53
CA LEU A 10 -10.06 -1.83 1.36
C LEU A 10 -10.67 -3.15 0.88
N ALA A 11 -11.95 -3.14 0.47
CA ALA A 11 -12.62 -4.32 -0.05
C ALA A 11 -11.94 -4.83 -1.32
N THR A 12 -11.59 -3.93 -2.23
CA THR A 12 -10.84 -4.26 -3.44
C THR A 12 -9.44 -4.80 -3.11
N LEU A 13 -8.69 -4.14 -2.23
CA LEU A 13 -7.33 -4.57 -1.88
C LEU A 13 -7.32 -5.95 -1.20
N VAL A 14 -8.28 -6.22 -0.32
CA VAL A 14 -8.44 -7.54 0.33
C VAL A 14 -8.83 -8.63 -0.67
N GLY A 15 -9.55 -8.27 -1.74
CA GLY A 15 -9.91 -9.17 -2.84
C GLY A 15 -8.71 -9.78 -3.57
N PHE A 16 -7.56 -9.12 -3.56
CA PHE A 16 -6.33 -9.69 -4.12
C PHE A 16 -5.66 -10.62 -3.11
N ASP A 17 -5.57 -11.91 -3.44
CA ASP A 17 -4.77 -12.86 -2.66
C ASP A 17 -3.28 -12.69 -2.96
N THR A 18 -2.69 -11.75 -2.23
CA THR A 18 -1.26 -11.42 -2.24
C THR A 18 -0.51 -12.13 -1.10
N THR A 19 -0.94 -13.33 -0.73
CA THR A 19 -0.18 -14.17 0.21
C THR A 19 1.29 -14.23 -0.22
N SER A 20 2.28 -14.03 0.66
CA SER A 20 3.68 -13.76 0.25
C SER A 20 4.33 -14.82 -0.67
N ALA A 21 3.79 -16.04 -0.76
CA ALA A 21 4.22 -17.04 -1.75
C ALA A 21 3.69 -16.80 -3.19
N LYS A 22 2.82 -15.81 -3.39
CA LYS A 22 2.12 -15.50 -4.64
C LYS A 22 2.57 -14.16 -5.23
N PRO A 23 2.35 -13.93 -6.54
CA PRO A 23 2.50 -12.63 -7.16
C PRO A 23 1.64 -11.54 -6.50
N ASN A 24 2.12 -10.29 -6.50
CA ASN A 24 1.34 -9.12 -6.06
C ASN A 24 0.95 -8.17 -7.21
N LEU A 25 1.26 -8.55 -8.45
CA LEU A 25 1.19 -7.66 -9.61
C LEU A 25 -0.21 -7.10 -9.86
N ASP A 26 -1.27 -7.90 -9.69
CA ASP A 26 -2.65 -7.44 -9.91
C ASP A 26 -3.05 -6.32 -8.92
N LEU A 27 -2.63 -6.43 -7.66
CA LEU A 27 -2.83 -5.38 -6.66
C LEU A 27 -2.04 -4.13 -7.03
N ILE A 28 -0.78 -4.29 -7.44
CA ILE A 28 0.07 -3.16 -7.84
C ILE A 28 -0.46 -2.48 -9.10
N ALA A 29 -0.94 -3.23 -10.08
CA ALA A 29 -1.57 -2.72 -11.28
C ALA A 29 -2.83 -1.92 -10.93
N PHE A 30 -3.69 -2.45 -10.05
CA PHE A 30 -4.85 -1.71 -9.55
C PHE A 30 -4.48 -0.38 -8.90
N VAL A 31 -3.44 -0.35 -8.05
CA VAL A 31 -2.98 0.89 -7.42
C VAL A 31 -2.39 1.86 -8.45
N GLN A 32 -1.61 1.36 -9.40
CA GLN A 32 -1.04 2.17 -10.48
C GLN A 32 -2.15 2.81 -11.33
N ASP A 33 -3.17 2.04 -11.70
CA ASP A 33 -4.33 2.52 -12.47
C ASP A 33 -5.15 3.54 -11.68
N TYR A 34 -5.37 3.28 -10.40
CA TYR A 34 -6.05 4.22 -9.50
C TYR A 34 -5.31 5.57 -9.45
N LEU A 35 -3.99 5.54 -9.24
CA LEU A 35 -3.16 6.75 -9.20
C LEU A 35 -3.12 7.45 -10.56
N ALA A 36 -3.03 6.69 -11.66
CA ALA A 36 -3.06 7.22 -13.02
C ALA A 36 -4.41 7.89 -13.35
N GLY A 37 -5.52 7.34 -12.86
CA GLY A 37 -6.85 7.97 -12.94
C GLY A 37 -6.93 9.31 -12.20
N HIS A 38 -6.08 9.50 -11.19
CA HIS A 38 -5.85 10.79 -10.54
C HIS A 38 -4.71 11.61 -11.17
N GLY A 39 -4.17 11.22 -12.32
CA GLY A 39 -3.08 11.92 -13.01
C GLY A 39 -1.74 11.87 -12.26
N ILE A 40 -1.51 10.84 -11.45
CA ILE A 40 -0.28 10.62 -10.69
C ILE A 40 0.47 9.45 -11.33
N ALA A 41 1.66 9.73 -11.86
CA ALA A 41 2.54 8.70 -12.39
C ALA A 41 3.16 7.88 -11.24
N SER A 42 3.32 6.58 -11.48
CA SER A 42 3.95 5.65 -10.54
C SER A 42 5.12 4.93 -11.20
N THR A 43 6.18 4.71 -10.43
CA THR A 43 7.34 3.91 -10.83
C THR A 43 7.26 2.54 -10.16
N LEU A 44 7.43 1.48 -10.94
CA LEU A 44 7.51 0.12 -10.43
C LEU A 44 8.97 -0.32 -10.27
N VAL A 45 9.23 -1.11 -9.24
CA VAL A 45 10.50 -1.79 -8.99
C VAL A 45 10.21 -3.27 -8.88
N THR A 46 10.46 -4.02 -9.95
CA THR A 46 10.15 -5.45 -10.02
C THR A 46 11.15 -6.29 -9.24
N SER A 47 10.71 -7.44 -8.74
CA SER A 47 11.57 -8.51 -8.24
C SER A 47 12.45 -9.07 -9.37
N ALA A 48 13.48 -9.82 -8.99
CA ALA A 48 14.41 -10.42 -9.96
C ALA A 48 13.75 -11.46 -10.88
N ASP A 49 12.75 -12.17 -10.37
CA ASP A 49 11.92 -13.12 -11.12
C ASP A 49 10.75 -12.45 -11.87
N GLY A 50 10.45 -11.18 -11.57
CA GLY A 50 9.39 -10.40 -12.22
C GLY A 50 7.98 -10.65 -11.69
N ASP A 51 7.79 -11.59 -10.77
CA ASP A 51 6.48 -11.98 -10.25
C ASP A 51 5.94 -11.00 -9.19
N LYS A 52 6.76 -10.06 -8.72
CA LYS A 52 6.36 -9.06 -7.73
C LYS A 52 6.89 -7.68 -8.09
N ALA A 53 6.24 -6.65 -7.56
CA ALA A 53 6.68 -5.28 -7.73
C ALA A 53 6.42 -4.44 -6.50
N SER A 54 7.35 -3.54 -6.22
CA SER A 54 7.14 -2.39 -5.34
C SER A 54 6.68 -1.20 -6.19
N LEU A 55 5.85 -0.32 -5.62
CA LEU A 55 5.35 0.89 -6.27
C LEU A 55 5.85 2.14 -5.53
N TYR A 56 6.30 3.13 -6.28
CA TYR A 56 6.66 4.45 -5.79
C TYR A 56 5.90 5.53 -6.57
N ALA A 57 5.17 6.41 -5.90
CA ALA A 57 4.48 7.54 -6.52
C ALA A 57 4.71 8.83 -5.74
N THR A 58 4.67 9.97 -6.41
CA THR A 58 4.84 11.29 -5.78
C THR A 58 3.64 12.18 -6.09
N ILE A 59 3.12 12.86 -5.07
CA ILE A 59 2.07 13.86 -5.16
C ILE A 59 2.63 15.19 -4.68
N GLY A 60 2.51 16.22 -5.51
CA GLY A 60 3.12 17.54 -5.28
C GLY A 60 4.53 17.65 -5.84
N GLU A 61 5.17 18.77 -5.56
CA GLU A 61 6.48 19.15 -6.11
C GLU A 61 7.45 19.53 -4.99
N GLY A 62 8.75 19.55 -5.31
CA GLY A 62 9.82 19.89 -4.39
C GLY A 62 10.68 18.69 -3.98
N ALA A 63 11.66 18.95 -3.10
CA ALA A 63 12.56 17.94 -2.56
C ALA A 63 12.16 17.53 -1.14
N GLY A 64 12.63 16.36 -0.69
CA GLY A 64 12.32 15.85 0.64
C GLY A 64 10.92 15.24 0.67
N GLY A 65 10.02 15.75 1.52
CA GLY A 65 8.65 15.25 1.62
C GLY A 65 8.48 14.05 2.55
N ILE A 66 7.23 13.63 2.70
CA ILE A 66 6.82 12.55 3.62
C ILE A 66 6.50 11.29 2.83
N GLY A 67 7.17 10.19 3.16
CA GLY A 67 6.84 8.86 2.66
C GLY A 67 5.73 8.23 3.48
N LEU A 68 4.68 7.74 2.83
CA LEU A 68 3.64 6.90 3.39
C LEU A 68 3.92 5.48 2.89
N SER A 69 4.48 4.65 3.78
CA SER A 69 5.00 3.34 3.42
C SER A 69 4.10 2.24 3.97
N GLY A 70 3.79 1.27 3.10
CA GLY A 70 3.17 0.01 3.50
C GLY A 70 3.59 -1.16 2.63
N HIS A 71 3.14 -2.37 3.01
CA HIS A 71 3.37 -3.57 2.24
C HIS A 71 2.05 -4.16 1.72
N SER A 72 2.14 -4.80 0.55
CA SER A 72 0.98 -5.33 -0.17
C SER A 72 0.77 -6.82 0.06
N ASP A 73 1.79 -7.53 0.53
CA ASP A 73 1.71 -8.94 0.83
C ASP A 73 0.99 -9.21 2.16
N CYS A 74 0.72 -10.48 2.44
CA CYS A 74 0.13 -10.88 3.71
C CYS A 74 0.52 -12.32 4.05
N VAL A 75 0.48 -12.66 5.33
CA VAL A 75 0.73 -14.05 5.76
C VAL A 75 -0.31 -15.05 5.22
N PRO A 76 0.07 -16.34 5.05
CA PRO A 76 -0.84 -17.40 4.63
C PRO A 76 -2.06 -17.58 5.53
N VAL A 77 -3.14 -18.11 4.96
CA VAL A 77 -4.39 -18.45 5.67
C VAL A 77 -4.60 -19.95 5.88
N THR A 78 -3.76 -20.79 5.24
CA THR A 78 -3.86 -22.25 5.31
C THR A 78 -3.78 -22.75 6.75
N GLY A 79 -4.72 -23.61 7.14
CA GLY A 79 -4.78 -24.18 8.49
C GLY A 79 -5.39 -23.28 9.56
N GLN A 80 -5.85 -22.08 9.20
CA GLN A 80 -6.54 -21.16 10.14
C GLN A 80 -8.06 -21.36 10.08
N ALA A 81 -8.73 -21.22 11.22
CA ALA A 81 -10.18 -21.34 11.32
C ALA A 81 -10.88 -20.01 10.96
N TRP A 82 -11.11 -19.80 9.66
CA TRP A 82 -11.83 -18.63 9.17
C TRP A 82 -13.35 -18.83 9.21
N THR A 83 -14.08 -17.84 9.71
CA THR A 83 -15.57 -17.84 9.77
C THR A 83 -16.24 -17.27 8.50
N SER A 84 -15.43 -16.66 7.64
CA SER A 84 -15.81 -16.02 6.37
C SER A 84 -14.61 -16.14 5.43
N ASP A 85 -14.81 -16.00 4.12
CA ASP A 85 -13.71 -16.02 3.16
C ASP A 85 -12.65 -14.94 3.52
N PRO A 86 -11.37 -15.31 3.74
CA PRO A 86 -10.32 -14.35 4.07
C PRO A 86 -10.10 -13.28 3.01
N PHE A 87 -10.39 -13.55 1.74
CA PHE A 87 -10.17 -12.59 0.65
C PHE A 87 -11.47 -11.90 0.22
N THR A 88 -12.52 -11.99 1.05
CA THR A 88 -13.75 -11.20 0.89
C THR A 88 -13.97 -10.34 2.13
N LEU A 89 -13.90 -9.01 1.99
CA LEU A 89 -14.10 -8.09 3.09
C LEU A 89 -15.51 -8.21 3.67
N THR A 90 -15.62 -8.62 4.93
CA THR A 90 -16.90 -8.86 5.60
C THR A 90 -17.08 -7.91 6.77
N LEU A 91 -18.17 -7.12 6.78
CA LEU A 91 -18.55 -6.31 7.94
C LEU A 91 -19.37 -7.14 8.92
N ARG A 92 -18.89 -7.27 10.17
CA ARG A 92 -19.61 -7.94 11.26
C ARG A 92 -19.33 -7.21 12.57
N ASP A 93 -20.39 -6.91 13.33
CA ASP A 93 -20.31 -6.25 14.64
C ASP A 93 -19.44 -4.98 14.65
N GLY A 94 -19.56 -4.16 13.59
CA GLY A 94 -18.79 -2.93 13.42
C GLY A 94 -17.32 -3.11 13.03
N ARG A 95 -16.86 -4.35 12.79
CA ARG A 95 -15.49 -4.69 12.40
C ARG A 95 -15.42 -5.23 10.97
N LEU A 96 -14.32 -4.93 10.29
CA LEU A 96 -14.06 -5.39 8.93
C LEU A 96 -13.10 -6.59 8.97
N TYR A 97 -13.60 -7.75 8.58
CA TYR A 97 -12.87 -9.02 8.57
C TYR A 97 -12.37 -9.35 7.17
N GLY A 98 -11.11 -9.75 7.08
CA GLY A 98 -10.42 -10.15 5.86
C GLY A 98 -8.92 -10.24 6.14
N ARG A 99 -8.20 -11.05 5.38
CA ARG A 99 -6.74 -11.12 5.44
C ARG A 99 -6.16 -9.83 4.86
N GLY A 100 -5.27 -9.21 5.62
CA GLY A 100 -4.65 -7.95 5.23
C GLY A 100 -5.36 -6.69 5.75
N THR A 101 -6.53 -6.81 6.39
CA THR A 101 -7.31 -5.62 6.78
C THR A 101 -6.60 -4.73 7.80
N CYS A 102 -6.01 -5.33 8.82
CA CYS A 102 -5.21 -4.64 9.83
C CYS A 102 -3.75 -4.48 9.39
N ASP A 103 -3.19 -5.54 8.80
CA ASP A 103 -1.78 -5.67 8.44
C ASP A 103 -1.63 -6.03 6.95
N MET A 104 -1.41 -5.04 6.07
CA MET A 104 -1.59 -3.61 6.35
C MET A 104 -2.36 -2.87 5.23
N LYS A 105 -3.17 -3.60 4.46
CA LYS A 105 -4.00 -3.07 3.36
C LYS A 105 -4.99 -2.00 3.85
N GLY A 106 -5.38 -2.02 5.12
CA GLY A 106 -6.17 -0.96 5.75
C GLY A 106 -5.50 0.41 5.68
N PHE A 107 -4.20 0.48 5.97
CA PHE A 107 -3.43 1.71 5.83
C PHE A 107 -3.33 2.15 4.37
N ILE A 108 -3.02 1.23 3.46
CA ILE A 108 -2.95 1.52 2.02
C ILE A 108 -4.28 2.09 1.53
N ALA A 109 -5.42 1.51 1.91
CA ALA A 109 -6.74 2.01 1.55
C ALA A 109 -6.98 3.45 2.03
N CYS A 110 -6.58 3.78 3.26
CA CYS A 110 -6.67 5.15 3.79
C CYS A 110 -5.78 6.14 3.03
N VAL A 111 -4.56 5.74 2.66
CA VAL A 111 -3.64 6.55 1.85
C VAL A 111 -4.24 6.83 0.48
N LEU A 112 -4.73 5.79 -0.20
CA LEU A 112 -5.35 5.91 -1.52
C LEU A 112 -6.62 6.78 -1.46
N ALA A 113 -7.50 6.58 -0.48
CA ALA A 113 -8.69 7.42 -0.29
C ALA A 113 -8.37 8.90 0.01
N SER A 114 -7.14 9.19 0.45
CA SER A 114 -6.66 10.54 0.72
C SER A 114 -6.02 11.21 -0.50
N VAL A 115 -5.78 10.49 -1.60
CA VAL A 115 -5.17 11.03 -2.84
C VAL A 115 -5.90 12.27 -3.38
N PRO A 116 -7.25 12.32 -3.47
CA PRO A 116 -7.96 13.53 -3.92
C PRO A 116 -7.71 14.75 -3.02
N LEU A 117 -7.56 14.51 -1.70
CA LEU A 117 -7.25 15.57 -0.74
C LEU A 117 -5.82 16.06 -0.91
N PHE A 118 -4.85 15.14 -1.09
CA PHE A 118 -3.46 15.51 -1.31
C PHE A 118 -3.29 16.31 -2.61
N LYS A 119 -4.05 16.00 -3.66
CA LYS A 119 -4.03 16.74 -4.92
C LYS A 119 -4.60 18.16 -4.83
N THR A 120 -5.66 18.34 -4.07
CA THR A 120 -6.38 19.62 -3.95
C THR A 120 -5.83 20.49 -2.83
N GLY A 121 -5.10 19.90 -1.88
CA GLY A 121 -4.41 20.60 -0.83
C GLY A 121 -3.21 21.39 -1.38
N ALA A 122 -2.98 22.57 -0.81
CA ALA A 122 -1.74 23.31 -0.99
C ALA A 122 -0.61 22.63 -0.18
N LEU A 123 -0.12 21.49 -0.69
CA LEU A 123 0.98 20.75 -0.08
C LEU A 123 2.23 21.65 -0.03
N LYS A 124 2.82 21.80 1.17
CA LYS A 124 4.08 22.53 1.35
C LYS A 124 5.32 21.71 0.97
N GLU A 125 5.16 20.40 0.92
CA GLU A 125 6.18 19.42 0.56
C GLU A 125 5.51 18.21 -0.08
N PRO A 126 6.23 17.43 -0.91
CA PRO A 126 5.62 16.31 -1.59
C PRO A 126 5.26 15.17 -0.64
N ILE A 127 4.26 14.38 -1.03
CA ILE A 127 3.90 13.12 -0.38
C ILE A 127 4.32 11.98 -1.32
N HIS A 128 5.02 11.00 -0.79
CA HIS A 128 5.44 9.81 -1.52
C HIS A 128 4.64 8.60 -1.06
N ILE A 129 3.98 7.90 -1.98
CA ILE A 129 3.32 6.63 -1.70
C ILE A 129 4.30 5.52 -2.03
N ILE A 130 4.61 4.68 -1.05
CA ILE A 130 5.59 3.61 -1.15
C ILE A 130 4.88 2.30 -0.75
N ILE A 131 4.75 1.38 -1.69
CA ILE A 131 4.15 0.07 -1.45
C ILE A 131 5.18 -1.00 -1.78
N SER A 132 5.60 -1.79 -0.79
CA SER A 132 6.53 -2.89 -0.97
C SER A 132 5.83 -4.25 -1.03
N TYR A 133 6.62 -5.28 -1.31
CA TYR A 133 6.26 -6.69 -1.19
C TYR A 133 7.30 -7.41 -0.31
N ASP A 134 6.96 -8.63 0.11
CA ASP A 134 7.81 -9.52 0.91
C ASP A 134 8.37 -8.86 2.17
N GLU A 135 7.52 -8.07 2.83
CA GLU A 135 7.79 -7.58 4.18
C GLU A 135 7.76 -8.76 5.16
N GLU A 136 6.67 -9.54 5.08
CA GLU A 136 6.30 -10.64 5.98
C GLU A 136 7.27 -11.84 5.93
N VAL A 137 8.14 -11.88 4.93
CA VAL A 137 9.14 -12.95 4.72
C VAL A 137 10.59 -12.46 4.83
N GLY A 138 10.81 -11.26 5.41
CA GLY A 138 12.15 -10.75 5.76
C GLY A 138 12.52 -9.41 5.13
N CYS A 139 11.53 -8.59 4.78
CA CYS A 139 11.70 -7.24 4.21
C CYS A 139 12.60 -7.21 2.97
N ALA A 140 12.45 -8.19 2.08
CA ALA A 140 13.31 -8.32 0.90
C ALA A 140 12.90 -7.33 -0.21
N GLY A 141 11.60 -7.15 -0.45
CA GLY A 141 11.10 -6.39 -1.60
C GLY A 141 11.25 -4.86 -1.49
N VAL A 142 11.51 -4.32 -0.30
CA VAL A 142 11.76 -2.88 -0.13
C VAL A 142 13.20 -2.48 -0.50
N ARG A 143 14.17 -3.40 -0.42
CA ARG A 143 15.60 -3.07 -0.60
C ARG A 143 15.93 -2.53 -2.00
N PRO A 144 15.42 -3.13 -3.11
CA PRO A 144 15.65 -2.58 -4.44
C PRO A 144 15.07 -1.18 -4.62
N LEU A 145 13.94 -0.87 -3.98
CA LEU A 145 13.33 0.46 -4.00
C LEU A 145 14.19 1.46 -3.22
N ILE A 146 14.67 1.09 -2.03
CA ILE A 146 15.55 1.95 -1.22
C ILE A 146 16.83 2.33 -1.99
N ALA A 147 17.41 1.38 -2.73
CA ALA A 147 18.61 1.64 -3.53
C ALA A 147 18.42 2.72 -4.61
N ARG A 148 17.17 2.97 -5.05
CA ARG A 148 16.83 4.01 -6.02
C ARG A 148 16.59 5.39 -5.39
N LEU A 149 16.40 5.47 -4.07
CA LEU A 149 16.11 6.73 -3.37
C LEU A 149 17.34 7.67 -3.34
N GLY A 150 17.21 8.82 -3.98
CA GLY A 150 18.26 9.81 -4.17
C GLY A 150 19.17 9.52 -5.37
N ALA A 151 18.98 8.40 -6.07
CA ALA A 151 19.62 8.12 -7.35
C ALA A 151 18.73 8.60 -8.49
N ASP A 152 17.53 8.00 -8.61
CA ASP A 152 16.55 8.32 -9.65
C ASP A 152 15.12 8.50 -9.10
N LEU A 153 14.88 8.12 -7.85
CA LEU A 153 13.65 8.43 -7.12
C LEU A 153 13.90 9.52 -6.06
N PRO A 154 12.94 10.43 -5.80
CA PRO A 154 13.04 11.37 -4.69
C PRO A 154 13.29 10.65 -3.35
N ARG A 155 14.09 11.26 -2.46
CA ARG A 155 14.33 10.73 -1.12
C ARG A 155 13.41 11.45 -0.12
N PRO A 156 12.45 10.75 0.53
CA PRO A 156 11.66 11.33 1.60
C PRO A 156 12.54 11.80 2.77
N ARG A 157 12.17 12.90 3.43
CA ARG A 157 12.86 13.35 4.65
C ARG A 157 12.43 12.60 5.91
N ALA A 158 11.22 12.04 5.88
CA ALA A 158 10.64 11.22 6.94
C ALA A 158 9.68 10.21 6.32
N VAL A 159 9.47 9.09 7.00
CA VAL A 159 8.58 8.03 6.55
C VAL A 159 7.64 7.66 7.68
N ILE A 160 6.35 7.60 7.37
CA ILE A 160 5.32 7.03 8.22
C ILE A 160 5.10 5.60 7.73
N ILE A 161 5.40 4.65 8.61
CA ILE A 161 5.15 3.22 8.39
C ILE A 161 3.75 2.92 8.90
N GLY A 162 2.90 2.37 8.03
CA GLY A 162 1.48 2.16 8.33
C GLY A 162 1.14 0.91 9.16
N GLU A 163 2.12 0.25 9.76
CA GLU A 163 1.92 -0.95 10.57
C GLU A 163 0.96 -0.69 11.75
N PRO A 164 0.18 -1.70 12.18
CA PRO A 164 -0.83 -1.51 13.21
C PRO A 164 -0.18 -1.37 14.60
N THR A 165 0.07 -0.13 15.02
CA THR A 165 0.62 0.20 16.35
C THR A 165 -0.46 0.55 17.39
N SER A 166 -1.74 0.49 17.02
CA SER A 166 -2.83 1.10 17.79
C SER A 166 -2.62 2.59 18.08
N MET A 167 -1.86 3.29 17.22
CA MET A 167 -1.42 4.68 17.42
C MET A 167 -0.56 4.89 18.68
N GLN A 168 0.08 3.82 19.17
CA GLN A 168 1.05 3.89 20.28
C GLN A 168 2.45 3.90 19.67
N VAL A 169 3.07 5.08 19.62
CA VAL A 169 4.41 5.32 19.04
C VAL A 169 5.21 6.18 19.99
#